data_AF-A0A0G4FCU9-F1
#
_entry.id   AF-A0A0G4FCU9-F1
#
_cell.length_a   1.000
_cell.length_b   1.000
_cell.length_c   1.000
_cell.angle_alpha   90.00
_cell.angle_beta   90.00
_cell.angle_gamma   90.00
#
_symmetry.space_group_name_H-M   'P 1'
#
loop_
_entity.id
_entity.type
_entity.pdbx_description
1 polymer ?
#
loop_
_entity_poly.entity_id
_entity_poly.type
_entity_poly.pdbx_seq_one_letter_code
_entity_poly.pdbx_strand_id
1 'polypeptide(L)'
;MGNAQSRSADRAWPSFRGQCLDFIHREDQRDALYSMADLGSIRLAGLFLVDSPPGLLNERLTRALRAKHLDDGTRLDSVVSFGDPHDGLEGAEALKAMWLVEHQRWDEAADALRLASQCAFCQLPAIITREDLQRHRTKQAFLAEPRVVALWKMVGRRVDFGELGRFELFDDASCGLRAIKDEEAFQIRLAPPLPVDHRFQQHTDPHNPIVAHRINVFLQAQDHVLDEDVIEASFSSYLMHTITTRIKGASGSRESEPSVGGCG
;
A
#
# COMPACT_ATOMS: atom_id res chain seq x y z
N MET A 1 -31.81 -29.26 -49.21
CA MET A 1 -32.35 -28.49 -48.07
C MET A 1 -31.60 -28.91 -46.82
N GLY A 2 -30.67 -28.07 -46.37
CA GLY A 2 -29.93 -28.26 -45.14
C GLY A 2 -30.62 -27.57 -43.97
N ASN A 3 -30.32 -28.03 -42.77
CA ASN A 3 -29.92 -27.18 -41.65
C ASN A 3 -29.38 -28.08 -40.54
N ALA A 4 -28.05 -28.23 -40.53
CA ALA A 4 -27.30 -28.68 -39.37
C ALA A 4 -27.24 -27.50 -38.40
N GLN A 5 -27.80 -27.68 -37.20
CA GLN A 5 -27.74 -26.69 -36.13
C GLN A 5 -26.30 -26.48 -35.68
N SER A 6 -25.84 -25.24 -35.79
CA SER A 6 -24.49 -24.80 -35.40
C SER A 6 -24.31 -24.89 -33.88
N ARG A 7 -23.25 -25.58 -33.48
CA ARG A 7 -22.69 -25.60 -32.12
C ARG A 7 -22.06 -24.26 -31.73
N SER A 8 -21.85 -24.11 -30.42
CA SER A 8 -20.80 -23.32 -29.75
C SER A 8 -21.25 -22.02 -29.06
N ALA A 9 -21.59 -22.15 -27.78
CA ALA A 9 -21.58 -21.05 -26.80
C ALA A 9 -20.91 -21.48 -25.48
N ASP A 10 -19.99 -22.45 -25.54
CA ASP A 10 -19.21 -22.89 -24.38
C ASP A 10 -17.75 -22.49 -24.64
N ARG A 11 -17.42 -21.23 -24.32
CA ARG A 11 -16.04 -20.75 -24.29
C ARG A 11 -15.58 -20.69 -22.85
N ALA A 12 -14.98 -21.78 -22.37
CA ALA A 12 -14.15 -21.77 -21.19
C ALA A 12 -13.00 -20.76 -21.40
N TRP A 13 -12.94 -19.74 -20.54
CA TRP A 13 -11.87 -18.75 -20.53
C TRP A 13 -10.58 -19.36 -19.97
N PRO A 14 -9.40 -18.87 -20.37
CA PRO A 14 -8.13 -19.43 -19.91
C PRO A 14 -7.95 -19.16 -18.42
N SER A 15 -8.10 -20.21 -17.62
CA SER A 15 -7.67 -20.23 -16.22
C SER A 15 -6.17 -20.50 -16.17
N PHE A 16 -5.44 -19.77 -15.35
CA PHE A 16 -4.03 -20.07 -15.09
C PHE A 16 -3.98 -21.12 -13.99
N ARG A 17 -3.70 -22.39 -14.33
CA ARG A 17 -3.65 -23.51 -13.37
C ARG A 17 -4.89 -23.59 -12.45
N GLY A 18 -6.08 -23.29 -12.99
CA GLY A 18 -7.34 -23.28 -12.22
C GLY A 18 -7.60 -22.00 -11.40
N GLN A 19 -6.72 -20.99 -11.46
CA GLN A 19 -6.93 -19.67 -10.87
C GLN A 19 -7.40 -18.66 -11.93
N CYS A 20 -8.43 -17.89 -11.60
CA CYS A 20 -8.94 -16.79 -12.43
C CYS A 20 -8.07 -15.53 -12.20
N LEU A 21 -7.67 -14.84 -13.27
CA LEU A 21 -6.91 -13.59 -13.22
C LEU A 21 -7.82 -12.40 -12.86
N ASP A 22 -8.51 -12.49 -11.72
CA ASP A 22 -9.49 -11.50 -11.23
C ASP A 22 -8.87 -10.10 -11.03
N PHE A 23 -7.54 -10.01 -10.86
CA PHE A 23 -6.83 -8.75 -10.76
C PHE A 23 -6.78 -7.97 -12.10
N ILE A 24 -6.85 -8.68 -13.24
CA ILE A 24 -6.78 -8.08 -14.59
C ILE A 24 -8.17 -7.93 -15.21
N HIS A 25 -9.13 -8.77 -14.81
CA HIS A 25 -10.52 -8.71 -15.28
C HIS A 25 -11.49 -9.17 -14.21
N ARG A 26 -12.57 -8.42 -13.97
CA ARG A 26 -13.80 -9.05 -13.48
C ARG A 26 -15.08 -8.38 -13.99
N GLU A 27 -16.02 -9.25 -14.37
CA GLU A 27 -17.49 -9.15 -14.47
C GLU A 27 -18.02 -7.76 -14.07
N ASP A 28 -18.39 -6.83 -14.95
CA ASP A 28 -19.61 -6.88 -15.78
C ASP A 28 -19.57 -5.84 -16.93
N GLN A 29 -18.39 -5.32 -17.28
CA GLN A 29 -18.24 -4.38 -18.39
C GLN A 29 -17.15 -4.87 -19.33
N ARG A 30 -17.58 -5.62 -20.35
CA ARG A 30 -16.68 -6.21 -21.36
C ARG A 30 -15.90 -5.18 -22.20
N ASP A 31 -16.25 -3.90 -22.11
CA ASP A 31 -15.79 -2.89 -23.08
C ASP A 31 -15.21 -1.61 -22.46
N ALA A 32 -15.12 -1.48 -21.14
CA ALA A 32 -14.76 -0.17 -20.53
C ALA A 32 -13.25 0.04 -20.28
N LEU A 33 -12.41 -1.00 -20.38
CA LEU A 33 -11.07 -0.96 -19.75
C LEU A 33 -9.88 -1.24 -20.66
N TYR A 34 -10.10 -1.50 -21.95
CA TYR A 34 -9.01 -1.85 -22.88
C TYR A 34 -9.34 -1.34 -24.28
N SER A 35 -8.38 -0.72 -24.96
CA SER A 35 -8.49 -0.55 -26.41
C SER A 35 -8.46 -1.93 -27.08
N MET A 36 -9.00 -2.08 -28.29
CA MET A 36 -8.91 -3.34 -29.04
C MET A 36 -7.46 -3.83 -29.21
N ALA A 37 -6.47 -2.92 -29.18
CA ALA A 37 -5.06 -3.25 -29.19
C ALA A 37 -4.60 -3.90 -27.87
N ASP A 38 -5.09 -3.43 -26.72
CA ASP A 38 -4.76 -3.99 -25.40
C ASP A 38 -5.38 -5.37 -25.20
N LEU A 39 -6.61 -5.60 -25.70
CA LEU A 39 -7.24 -6.93 -25.69
C LEU A 39 -6.54 -7.91 -26.65
N GLY A 40 -6.03 -7.41 -27.78
CA GLY A 40 -5.19 -8.20 -28.69
C GLY A 40 -3.87 -8.61 -28.03
N SER A 41 -3.22 -7.68 -27.34
CA SER A 41 -2.01 -7.93 -26.56
C SER A 41 -2.25 -8.87 -25.37
N ILE A 42 -3.40 -8.79 -24.69
CA ILE A 42 -3.73 -9.67 -23.56
C ILE A 42 -4.11 -11.09 -24.03
N ARG A 43 -4.83 -11.25 -25.15
CA ARG A 43 -5.12 -12.60 -25.70
C ARG A 43 -3.87 -13.30 -26.23
N LEU A 44 -2.94 -12.54 -26.82
CA LEU A 44 -1.60 -13.05 -27.16
C LEU A 44 -0.76 -13.29 -25.90
N ALA A 45 -0.78 -12.39 -24.92
CA ALA A 45 -0.03 -12.54 -23.67
C ALA A 45 -0.56 -13.67 -22.78
N GLY A 46 -1.85 -13.97 -22.83
CA GLY A 46 -2.47 -15.10 -22.10
C GLY A 46 -1.92 -16.44 -22.57
N LEU A 47 -1.62 -16.59 -23.86
CA LEU A 47 -0.88 -17.75 -24.40
C LEU A 47 0.59 -17.74 -23.95
N PHE A 48 1.24 -16.56 -23.89
CA PHE A 48 2.61 -16.43 -23.36
C PHE A 48 2.71 -16.69 -21.84
N LEU A 49 1.67 -16.46 -21.05
CA LEU A 49 1.67 -16.66 -19.60
C LEU A 49 1.54 -18.14 -19.20
N VAL A 50 0.94 -18.97 -20.05
CA VAL A 50 0.81 -20.42 -19.82
C VAL A 50 2.16 -21.13 -20.03
N ASP A 51 2.98 -20.65 -20.98
CA ASP A 51 4.30 -21.20 -21.32
C ASP A 51 5.47 -20.30 -20.87
N SER A 52 5.22 -19.33 -19.99
CA SER A 52 6.28 -18.45 -19.49
C SER A 52 7.33 -19.24 -18.71
N PRO A 53 8.63 -19.11 -19.06
CA PRO A 53 9.70 -19.70 -18.27
C PRO A 53 9.59 -19.30 -16.80
N PRO A 54 9.86 -20.22 -15.86
CA PRO A 54 9.92 -19.87 -14.45
C PRO A 54 10.89 -18.70 -14.26
N GLY A 55 10.47 -17.69 -13.50
CA GLY A 55 11.25 -16.49 -13.24
C GLY A 55 11.10 -15.33 -14.23
N LEU A 56 10.56 -15.54 -15.45
CA LEU A 56 10.44 -14.46 -16.46
C LEU A 56 9.65 -13.25 -15.93
N LEU A 57 8.54 -13.50 -15.22
CA LEU A 57 7.73 -12.42 -14.64
C LEU A 57 8.47 -11.67 -13.53
N ASN A 58 9.25 -12.36 -12.70
CA ASN A 58 10.07 -11.73 -11.66
C ASN A 58 11.22 -10.91 -12.27
N GLU A 59 11.84 -11.38 -13.36
CA GLU A 59 12.84 -10.61 -14.10
C GLU A 59 12.24 -9.33 -14.71
N ARG A 60 11.05 -9.44 -15.30
CA ARG A 60 10.32 -8.28 -15.84
C ARG A 60 9.94 -7.30 -14.74
N LEU A 61 9.41 -7.78 -13.62
CA LEU A 61 9.10 -6.97 -12.45
C LEU A 61 10.33 -6.26 -11.92
N THR A 62 11.45 -6.97 -11.77
CA THR A 62 12.74 -6.40 -11.36
C THR A 62 13.18 -5.30 -12.33
N ARG A 63 13.07 -5.53 -13.64
CA ARG A 63 13.40 -4.51 -14.65
C ARG A 63 12.47 -3.29 -14.56
N ALA A 64 11.17 -3.50 -14.38
CA ALA A 64 10.19 -2.43 -14.23
C ALA A 64 10.47 -1.57 -12.99
N LEU A 65 10.77 -2.22 -11.85
CA LEU A 65 11.17 -1.54 -10.60
C LEU A 65 12.41 -0.66 -10.80
N ARG A 66 13.42 -1.22 -11.47
CA ARG A 66 14.69 -0.52 -11.79
C ARG A 66 14.50 0.68 -12.72
N ALA A 67 13.49 0.62 -13.58
CA ALA A 67 13.19 1.66 -14.56
C ALA A 67 12.25 2.75 -14.01
N LYS A 68 11.44 2.42 -13.00
CA LYS A 68 10.51 3.35 -12.37
C LYS A 68 11.28 4.34 -11.48
N HIS A 69 11.13 5.62 -11.80
CA HIS A 69 11.66 6.71 -11.00
C HIS A 69 10.52 7.39 -10.23
N LEU A 70 10.87 7.93 -9.07
CA LEU A 70 10.04 8.77 -8.23
C LEU A 70 10.22 10.24 -8.66
N ASP A 71 9.36 11.14 -8.18
CA ASP A 71 9.34 12.55 -8.53
C ASP A 71 10.67 13.27 -8.19
N ASP A 72 11.42 12.76 -7.22
CA ASP A 72 12.76 13.24 -6.83
C ASP A 72 13.91 12.70 -7.72
N GLY A 73 13.59 11.89 -8.74
CA GLY A 73 14.55 11.29 -9.67
C GLY A 73 15.28 10.06 -9.14
N THR A 74 14.97 9.61 -7.92
CA THR A 74 15.49 8.34 -7.40
C THR A 74 14.69 7.16 -7.93
N ARG A 75 15.21 5.95 -7.76
CA ARG A 75 14.58 4.73 -8.29
C ARG A 75 13.69 4.07 -7.26
N LEU A 76 12.54 3.56 -7.70
CA LEU A 76 11.58 2.87 -6.83
C LEU A 76 12.18 1.60 -6.19
N ASP A 77 13.07 0.90 -6.90
CA ASP A 77 13.77 -0.28 -6.39
C ASP A 77 14.66 -0.03 -5.17
N SER A 78 15.01 1.23 -4.90
CA SER A 78 15.73 1.61 -3.67
C SER A 78 14.84 1.67 -2.42
N VAL A 79 13.52 1.72 -2.61
CA VAL A 79 12.55 1.93 -1.51
C VAL A 79 11.65 0.72 -1.33
N VAL A 80 11.25 0.04 -2.40
CA VAL A 80 10.38 -1.14 -2.31
C VAL A 80 10.90 -2.27 -3.18
N SER A 81 10.63 -3.49 -2.73
CA SER A 81 10.85 -4.72 -3.48
C SER A 81 9.64 -5.64 -3.31
N PHE A 82 9.56 -6.70 -4.10
CA PHE A 82 8.41 -7.59 -4.14
C PHE A 82 8.84 -9.04 -4.05
N GLY A 83 8.09 -9.82 -3.25
CA GLY A 83 8.36 -11.23 -3.00
C GLY A 83 9.53 -11.48 -2.04
N ASP A 84 9.61 -12.70 -1.53
CA ASP A 84 10.81 -13.15 -0.82
C ASP A 84 11.96 -13.30 -1.82
N PRO A 85 13.20 -12.91 -1.50
CA PRO A 85 14.37 -13.11 -2.36
C PRO A 85 14.57 -14.56 -2.83
N HIS A 86 14.08 -15.56 -2.09
CA HIS A 86 14.25 -16.98 -2.40
C HIS A 86 13.10 -17.58 -3.20
N ASP A 87 11.86 -17.16 -2.93
CA ASP A 87 10.66 -17.77 -3.53
C ASP A 87 10.01 -16.91 -4.63
N GLY A 88 10.30 -15.60 -4.67
CA GLY A 88 9.73 -14.66 -5.64
C GLY A 88 8.21 -14.56 -5.58
N LEU A 89 7.61 -13.93 -6.59
CA LEU A 89 6.16 -13.93 -6.81
C LEU A 89 5.79 -14.82 -7.98
N GLU A 90 4.61 -15.44 -7.96
CA GLU A 90 4.14 -16.32 -9.03
C GLU A 90 2.85 -15.80 -9.68
N GLY A 91 2.70 -16.08 -10.98
CA GLY A 91 1.45 -15.90 -11.74
C GLY A 91 0.77 -14.54 -11.51
N ALA A 92 -0.42 -14.59 -10.89
CA ALA A 92 -1.26 -13.42 -10.65
C ALA A 92 -0.61 -12.38 -9.73
N GLU A 93 0.23 -12.78 -8.78
CA GLU A 93 0.88 -11.87 -7.83
C GLU A 93 1.96 -11.04 -8.50
N ALA A 94 2.76 -11.66 -9.37
CA ALA A 94 3.77 -10.97 -10.15
C ALA A 94 3.12 -9.97 -11.13
N LEU A 95 2.00 -10.35 -11.76
CA LEU A 95 1.22 -9.46 -12.64
C LEU A 95 0.65 -8.27 -11.86
N LYS A 96 0.13 -8.51 -10.67
CA LYS A 96 -0.33 -7.46 -9.77
C LYS A 96 0.81 -6.50 -9.38
N ALA A 97 1.96 -7.03 -8.97
CA ALA A 97 3.13 -6.24 -8.63
C ALA A 97 3.61 -5.39 -9.82
N MET A 98 3.65 -5.95 -11.03
CA MET A 98 3.99 -5.18 -12.24
C MET A 98 2.99 -4.04 -12.48
N TRP A 99 1.69 -4.30 -12.35
CA TRP A 99 0.69 -3.23 -12.47
C TRP A 99 0.89 -2.12 -11.45
N LEU A 100 1.17 -2.47 -10.18
CA LEU A 100 1.47 -1.50 -9.12
C LEU A 100 2.68 -0.63 -9.45
N VAL A 101 3.76 -1.24 -9.97
CA VAL A 101 5.00 -0.52 -10.33
C VAL A 101 4.79 0.39 -11.54
N GLU A 102 4.14 -0.12 -12.58
CA GLU A 102 3.98 0.60 -13.84
C GLU A 102 2.95 1.73 -13.72
N HIS A 103 1.81 1.48 -13.07
CA HIS A 103 0.62 2.34 -13.16
C HIS A 103 0.35 3.19 -11.91
N GLN A 104 0.98 2.91 -10.78
CA GLN A 104 0.79 3.72 -9.56
C GLN A 104 1.91 4.72 -9.36
N ARG A 105 1.56 5.83 -8.71
CA ARG A 105 2.51 6.78 -8.12
C ARG A 105 2.84 6.31 -6.72
N TRP A 106 4.12 6.32 -6.38
CA TRP A 106 4.66 5.78 -5.14
C TRP A 106 5.23 6.85 -4.22
N ASP A 107 5.29 8.09 -4.68
CA ASP A 107 6.05 9.19 -4.09
C ASP A 107 5.73 9.38 -2.61
N GLU A 108 4.45 9.52 -2.25
CA GLU A 108 4.04 9.77 -0.87
C GLU A 108 4.36 8.59 0.07
N ALA A 109 4.14 7.36 -0.41
CA ALA A 109 4.44 6.16 0.37
C ALA A 109 5.96 5.93 0.47
N ALA A 110 6.71 6.23 -0.59
CA ALA A 110 8.15 6.11 -0.64
C ALA A 110 8.83 7.11 0.31
N ASP A 111 8.35 8.35 0.35
CA ASP A 111 8.86 9.38 1.26
C ASP A 111 8.61 9.00 2.73
N ALA A 112 7.42 8.50 3.06
CA ALA A 112 7.13 8.00 4.39
C ALA A 112 8.02 6.78 4.76
N LEU A 113 8.24 5.84 3.84
CA LEU A 113 9.17 4.71 4.06
C LEU A 113 10.62 5.15 4.27
N ARG A 114 11.09 6.15 3.52
CA ARG A 114 12.43 6.72 3.71
C ARG A 114 12.58 7.39 5.05
N LEU A 115 11.60 8.21 5.43
CA LEU A 115 11.60 8.83 6.74
C LEU A 115 11.62 7.76 7.83
N ALA A 116 10.75 6.75 7.74
CA ALA A 116 10.74 5.62 8.67
C ALA A 116 12.11 4.92 8.75
N SER A 117 12.78 4.73 7.63
CA SER A 117 14.11 4.11 7.60
C SER A 117 15.20 4.98 8.21
N GLN A 118 15.19 6.29 7.94
CA GLN A 118 16.08 7.26 8.60
C GLN A 118 15.87 7.29 10.11
N CYS A 119 14.66 6.95 10.56
CA CYS A 119 14.30 6.85 11.97
C CYS A 119 14.54 5.45 12.57
N ALA A 120 15.14 4.54 11.81
CA ALA A 120 15.38 3.15 12.19
C ALA A 120 14.11 2.32 12.51
N PHE A 121 12.94 2.72 12.01
CA PHE A 121 11.69 1.95 12.13
C PHE A 121 11.54 0.89 11.04
N CYS A 122 12.29 0.99 9.95
CA CYS A 122 12.32 -0.02 8.90
C CYS A 122 13.66 -0.06 8.16
N GLN A 123 13.88 -1.15 7.42
CA GLN A 123 14.99 -1.27 6.47
C GLN A 123 14.45 -1.10 5.05
N LEU A 124 15.24 -0.46 4.19
CA LEU A 124 14.94 -0.36 2.77
C LEU A 124 15.83 -1.29 1.94
N PRO A 125 15.32 -1.84 0.83
CA PRO A 125 13.95 -1.69 0.34
C PRO A 125 12.93 -2.46 1.20
N ALA A 126 11.74 -1.88 1.39
CA ALA A 126 10.63 -2.52 2.08
C ALA A 126 10.06 -3.66 1.21
N ILE A 127 10.16 -4.90 1.70
CA ILE A 127 9.77 -6.09 0.96
C ILE A 127 8.25 -6.29 1.02
N ILE A 128 7.56 -6.14 -0.10
CA ILE A 128 6.11 -6.40 -0.22
C ILE A 128 5.90 -7.88 -0.52
N THR A 129 5.31 -8.60 0.43
CA THR A 129 5.09 -10.05 0.31
C THR A 129 3.78 -10.37 -0.41
N ARG A 130 3.58 -11.65 -0.70
CA ARG A 130 2.29 -12.21 -1.11
C ARG A 130 1.16 -11.77 -0.18
N GLU A 131 1.35 -11.86 1.14
CA GLU A 131 0.34 -11.49 2.13
C GLU A 131 -0.06 -10.01 2.00
N ASP A 132 0.92 -9.12 1.79
CA ASP A 132 0.68 -7.70 1.61
C ASP A 132 -0.12 -7.43 0.33
N LEU A 133 0.20 -8.14 -0.75
CA LEU A 133 -0.57 -8.10 -1.98
C LEU A 133 -2.01 -8.62 -1.79
N GLN A 134 -2.29 -9.48 -0.82
CA GLN A 134 -3.66 -9.95 -0.57
C GLN A 134 -4.55 -8.94 0.16
N ARG A 135 -4.01 -7.81 0.65
CA ARG A 135 -4.80 -6.67 1.19
C ARG A 135 -5.84 -6.17 0.19
N HIS A 136 -5.48 -6.20 -1.09
CA HIS A 136 -6.33 -5.73 -2.19
C HIS A 136 -6.52 -6.84 -3.22
N ARG A 137 -7.44 -7.78 -3.00
CA ARG A 137 -7.56 -8.97 -3.88
C ARG A 137 -7.80 -8.62 -5.36
N THR A 138 -8.46 -7.48 -5.63
CA THR A 138 -8.77 -7.04 -6.99
C THR A 138 -8.23 -5.62 -7.26
N LYS A 139 -8.07 -5.29 -8.54
CA LYS A 139 -7.74 -3.91 -8.97
C LYS A 139 -8.83 -2.92 -8.54
N GLN A 140 -10.11 -3.32 -8.59
CA GLN A 140 -11.21 -2.47 -8.15
C GLN A 140 -11.16 -2.19 -6.65
N ALA A 141 -10.83 -3.19 -5.83
CA ALA A 141 -10.66 -2.97 -4.38
C ALA A 141 -9.55 -1.96 -4.12
N PHE A 142 -8.40 -2.08 -4.81
CA PHE A 142 -7.32 -1.10 -4.71
C PHE A 142 -7.76 0.32 -5.13
N LEU A 143 -8.49 0.44 -6.25
CA LEU A 143 -8.92 1.74 -6.79
C LEU A 143 -10.12 2.36 -6.05
N ALA A 144 -10.82 1.59 -5.20
CA ALA A 144 -11.90 2.09 -4.37
C ALA A 144 -11.39 2.93 -3.18
N GLU A 145 -10.10 2.85 -2.88
CA GLU A 145 -9.45 3.61 -1.81
C GLU A 145 -8.60 4.76 -2.36
N PRO A 146 -8.36 5.81 -1.56
CA PRO A 146 -7.31 6.77 -1.87
C PRO A 146 -5.97 6.06 -2.09
N ARG A 147 -5.26 6.43 -3.16
CA ARG A 147 -4.05 5.72 -3.60
C ARG A 147 -3.04 5.55 -2.47
N VAL A 148 -2.76 6.62 -1.72
CA VAL A 148 -1.75 6.59 -0.65
C VAL A 148 -2.18 5.63 0.47
N VAL A 149 -3.47 5.58 0.80
CA VAL A 149 -4.05 4.63 1.77
C VAL A 149 -3.91 3.19 1.28
N ALA A 150 -4.28 2.94 0.03
CA ALA A 150 -4.22 1.61 -0.57
C ALA A 150 -2.78 1.06 -0.63
N LEU A 151 -1.80 1.92 -0.97
CA LEU A 151 -0.38 1.59 -0.93
C LEU A 151 0.10 1.35 0.50
N TRP A 152 -0.27 2.24 1.43
CA TRP A 152 0.15 2.13 2.83
C TRP A 152 -0.40 0.88 3.52
N LYS A 153 -1.60 0.41 3.16
CA LYS A 153 -2.11 -0.90 3.61
C LYS A 153 -1.16 -2.06 3.25
N MET A 154 -0.41 -1.97 2.17
CA MET A 154 0.55 -3.00 1.77
C MET A 154 1.93 -2.82 2.43
N VAL A 155 2.40 -1.57 2.59
CA VAL A 155 3.76 -1.30 3.07
C VAL A 155 3.87 -0.94 4.55
N GLY A 156 2.79 -0.48 5.17
CA GLY A 156 2.81 0.11 6.52
C GLY A 156 3.26 -0.87 7.60
N ARG A 157 2.97 -2.17 7.43
CA ARG A 157 3.44 -3.22 8.35
C ARG A 157 4.97 -3.35 8.43
N ARG A 158 5.71 -2.73 7.49
CA ARG A 158 7.18 -2.74 7.46
C ARG A 158 7.77 -1.69 8.39
N VAL A 159 6.97 -0.75 8.85
CA VAL A 159 7.36 0.29 9.79
C VAL A 159 6.99 -0.17 11.19
N ASP A 160 7.99 -0.43 12.02
CA ASP A 160 7.84 -0.97 13.38
C ASP A 160 8.16 0.12 14.41
N PHE A 161 7.17 0.45 15.26
CA PHE A 161 7.32 1.41 16.36
C PHE A 161 7.61 0.73 17.71
N GLY A 162 7.87 -0.58 17.72
CA GLY A 162 8.20 -1.37 18.91
C GLY A 162 6.95 -1.76 19.70
N GLU A 163 6.88 -1.36 20.97
CA GLU A 163 5.74 -1.64 21.86
C GLU A 163 4.41 -1.05 21.38
N LEU A 164 4.49 -0.04 20.51
CA LEU A 164 3.32 0.52 19.85
C LEU A 164 2.81 -0.36 18.72
N GLY A 165 3.56 -1.35 18.26
CA GLY A 165 3.19 -2.16 17.11
C GLY A 165 3.65 -1.53 15.79
N ARG A 166 3.09 -2.04 14.70
CA ARG A 166 3.50 -1.68 13.34
C ARG A 166 2.58 -0.62 12.78
N PHE A 167 3.08 0.29 11.96
CA PHE A 167 2.27 1.35 11.34
C PHE A 167 1.39 0.82 10.19
N GLU A 168 0.61 -0.19 10.50
CA GLU A 168 -0.27 -0.93 9.64
C GLU A 168 -1.68 -0.35 9.68
N LEU A 169 -2.43 -0.49 8.59
CA LEU A 169 -3.80 -0.02 8.48
C LEU A 169 -4.79 -1.18 8.42
N PHE A 170 -5.91 -0.99 9.11
CA PHE A 170 -6.97 -1.98 9.23
C PHE A 170 -8.32 -1.35 8.89
N ASP A 171 -9.14 -2.08 8.16
CA ASP A 171 -10.53 -1.71 7.90
C ASP A 171 -11.35 -1.96 9.17
N ASP A 172 -12.15 -0.97 9.58
CA ASP A 172 -13.15 -1.21 10.61
C ASP A 172 -14.48 -1.73 10.01
N ALA A 173 -15.28 -2.38 10.86
CA ALA A 173 -16.57 -2.98 10.46
C ALA A 173 -17.64 -1.95 10.02
N SER A 174 -17.36 -0.66 10.16
CA SER A 174 -18.24 0.49 9.96
C SER A 174 -17.72 1.46 8.88
N CYS A 175 -16.83 1.00 8.00
CA CYS A 175 -16.22 1.74 6.89
C CYS A 175 -15.21 2.85 7.28
N GLY A 176 -14.73 2.87 8.52
CA GLY A 176 -13.58 3.67 8.94
C GLY A 176 -12.27 2.87 8.93
N LEU A 177 -11.19 3.54 9.32
CA LEU A 177 -9.81 3.06 9.21
C LEU A 177 -9.14 3.10 10.59
N ARG A 178 -8.29 2.13 10.91
CA ARG A 178 -7.49 2.11 12.14
C ARG A 178 -6.02 1.97 11.83
N ALA A 179 -5.14 2.44 12.73
CA ALA A 179 -3.70 2.28 12.59
C ALA A 179 -2.99 1.71 13.83
N ILE A 180 -1.73 1.30 13.67
CA ILE A 180 -0.75 1.01 14.72
C ILE A 180 -0.99 -0.31 15.49
N LYS A 181 -2.18 -0.55 16.06
CA LYS A 181 -2.51 -1.75 16.85
C LYS A 181 -3.80 -2.48 16.47
N ASP A 182 -4.53 -1.99 15.47
CA ASP A 182 -5.92 -2.41 15.20
C ASP A 182 -6.84 -2.26 16.43
N GLU A 183 -6.75 -1.13 17.11
CA GLU A 183 -7.64 -0.81 18.22
C GLU A 183 -8.53 0.37 17.86
N GLU A 184 -9.72 0.41 18.44
CA GLU A 184 -10.71 1.46 18.19
C GLU A 184 -10.19 2.86 18.55
N ALA A 185 -9.28 2.95 19.52
CA ALA A 185 -8.68 4.20 19.96
C ALA A 185 -7.73 4.82 18.92
N PHE A 186 -7.24 4.03 17.94
CA PHE A 186 -6.38 4.50 16.84
C PHE A 186 -7.16 4.70 15.53
N GLN A 187 -8.41 5.15 15.63
CA GLN A 187 -9.24 5.49 14.47
C GLN A 187 -8.65 6.65 13.66
N ILE A 188 -8.83 6.51 12.35
CA ILE A 188 -8.49 7.47 11.30
C ILE A 188 -9.75 7.71 10.49
N ARG A 189 -10.12 8.97 10.33
CA ARG A 189 -11.20 9.38 9.44
C ARG A 189 -10.60 10.05 8.21
N LEU A 190 -10.87 9.46 7.05
CA LEU A 190 -10.51 10.03 5.76
C LEU A 190 -11.58 11.03 5.33
N ALA A 191 -11.15 12.15 4.76
CA ALA A 191 -12.02 13.24 4.29
C ALA A 191 -13.10 13.62 5.33
N PRO A 192 -12.71 13.97 6.57
CA PRO A 192 -13.67 14.38 7.59
C PRO A 192 -14.49 15.58 7.11
N PRO A 193 -15.76 15.70 7.52
CA PRO A 193 -16.53 16.91 7.24
C PRO A 193 -15.88 18.10 7.97
N LEU A 194 -15.44 19.09 7.20
CA LEU A 194 -14.83 20.31 7.72
C LEU A 194 -15.66 21.54 7.36
N PRO A 195 -15.55 22.65 8.11
CA PRO A 195 -16.12 23.93 7.72
C PRO A 195 -15.64 24.36 6.32
N VAL A 196 -16.52 25.01 5.54
CA VAL A 196 -16.26 25.39 4.14
C VAL A 196 -15.03 26.31 4.00
N ASP A 197 -14.77 27.13 5.01
CA ASP A 197 -13.65 28.06 5.10
C ASP A 197 -12.38 27.44 5.70
N HIS A 198 -12.38 26.13 5.99
CA HIS A 198 -11.21 25.46 6.55
C HIS A 198 -10.04 25.47 5.54
N ARG A 199 -8.87 25.91 6.00
CA ARG A 199 -7.66 26.14 5.17
C ARG A 199 -7.18 24.96 4.32
N PHE A 200 -7.56 23.74 4.66
CA PHE A 200 -7.20 22.53 3.91
C PHE A 200 -8.21 22.17 2.81
N GLN A 201 -9.44 22.70 2.83
CA GLN A 201 -10.44 22.40 1.80
C GLN A 201 -9.94 22.74 0.39
N GLN A 202 -9.24 23.88 0.25
CA GLN A 202 -8.67 24.34 -1.03
C GLN A 202 -7.59 23.42 -1.64
N HIS A 203 -7.08 22.44 -0.89
CA HIS A 203 -6.01 21.54 -1.33
C HIS A 203 -6.40 20.06 -1.22
N THR A 204 -7.69 19.75 -1.19
CA THR A 204 -8.15 18.36 -1.06
C THR A 204 -7.82 17.56 -2.31
N ASP A 205 -7.05 16.48 -2.15
CA ASP A 205 -6.77 15.48 -3.18
C ASP A 205 -7.50 14.17 -2.82
N PRO A 206 -8.43 13.67 -3.65
CA PRO A 206 -9.11 12.39 -3.40
C PRO A 206 -8.16 11.19 -3.22
N HIS A 207 -6.96 11.23 -3.82
CA HIS A 207 -5.96 10.17 -3.68
C HIS A 207 -5.03 10.35 -2.48
N ASN A 208 -5.06 11.52 -1.85
CA ASN A 208 -4.29 11.89 -0.66
C ASN A 208 -5.12 12.80 0.25
N PRO A 209 -6.24 12.29 0.80
CA PRO A 209 -7.28 13.12 1.41
C PRO A 209 -6.84 13.69 2.75
N ILE A 210 -7.53 14.74 3.20
CA ILE A 210 -7.45 15.26 4.58
C ILE A 210 -7.75 14.12 5.56
N VAL A 211 -7.04 14.09 6.68
CA VAL A 211 -7.20 13.08 7.73
C VAL A 211 -7.55 13.74 9.06
N ALA A 212 -8.48 13.14 9.79
CA ALA A 212 -8.64 13.35 11.22
C ALA A 212 -8.19 12.10 11.99
N HIS A 213 -7.39 12.26 13.05
CA HIS A 213 -6.96 11.16 13.90
C HIS A 213 -6.70 11.63 15.33
N ARG A 214 -6.66 10.69 16.29
CA ARG A 214 -6.40 10.99 17.71
C ARG A 214 -5.04 10.51 18.20
N ILE A 215 -4.15 10.18 17.28
CA ILE A 215 -2.92 9.46 17.63
C ILE A 215 -1.82 10.44 18.07
N ASN A 216 -1.29 10.27 19.28
CA ASN A 216 -0.16 11.02 19.83
C ASN A 216 0.99 10.09 20.22
N VAL A 217 2.09 10.17 19.46
CA VAL A 217 3.23 9.24 19.60
C VAL A 217 4.37 9.79 20.47
N PHE A 218 4.16 10.93 21.15
CA PHE A 218 5.22 11.68 21.86
C PHE A 218 5.56 11.19 23.29
N LEU A 219 4.64 10.56 24.03
CA LEU A 219 4.73 10.49 25.50
C LEU A 219 4.95 9.07 26.05
N GLN A 220 5.60 8.99 27.21
CA GLN A 220 5.90 7.76 27.94
C GLN A 220 4.64 6.94 28.28
N ALA A 221 4.75 5.63 28.05
CA ALA A 221 4.05 4.45 28.59
C ALA A 221 2.52 4.36 28.76
N GLN A 222 1.71 5.41 28.78
CA GLN A 222 0.28 5.23 29.13
C GLN A 222 -0.76 5.96 28.28
N ASP A 223 -0.44 7.03 27.56
CA ASP A 223 -1.45 7.71 26.74
C ASP A 223 -0.95 8.05 25.33
N HIS A 224 -1.35 7.22 24.37
CA HIS A 224 -1.01 7.34 22.95
C HIS A 224 -2.18 7.86 22.10
N VAL A 225 -3.29 8.19 22.75
CA VAL A 225 -4.54 8.60 22.14
C VAL A 225 -4.97 9.92 22.79
N LEU A 226 -5.39 10.87 21.98
CA LEU A 226 -5.84 12.19 22.36
C LEU A 226 -7.36 12.20 22.55
N ASP A 227 -7.83 13.11 23.39
CA ASP A 227 -9.26 13.36 23.57
C ASP A 227 -9.91 14.02 22.34
N GLU A 228 -9.13 14.81 21.58
CA GLU A 228 -9.59 15.57 20.42
C GLU A 228 -8.91 15.14 19.11
N ASP A 229 -9.62 15.32 17.98
CA ASP A 229 -9.12 15.00 16.65
C ASP A 229 -8.05 16.02 16.21
N VAL A 230 -6.88 15.53 15.82
CA VAL A 230 -5.86 16.27 15.06
C VAL A 230 -6.23 16.19 13.58
N ILE A 231 -6.24 17.34 12.91
CA ILE A 231 -6.54 17.45 11.48
C ILE A 231 -5.24 17.64 10.69
N GLU A 232 -4.99 16.70 9.78
CA GLU A 232 -3.87 16.70 8.85
C GLU A 232 -4.30 17.14 7.47
N ALA A 233 -3.44 17.89 6.79
CA ALA A 233 -3.73 18.43 5.46
C ALA A 233 -3.93 17.33 4.40
N SER A 234 -3.33 16.16 4.63
CA SER A 234 -3.39 15.02 3.73
C SER A 234 -2.99 13.73 4.47
N PHE A 235 -3.26 12.58 3.86
CA PHE A 235 -2.84 11.28 4.40
C PHE A 235 -1.30 11.18 4.46
N SER A 236 -0.61 11.72 3.47
CA SER A 236 0.86 11.82 3.51
C SER A 236 1.36 12.67 4.68
N SER A 237 0.69 13.79 5.00
CA SER A 237 1.03 14.62 6.17
C SER A 237 0.87 13.83 7.47
N TYR A 238 -0.22 13.07 7.57
CA TYR A 238 -0.45 12.14 8.67
C TYR A 238 0.66 11.09 8.84
N LEU A 239 1.10 10.46 7.74
CA LEU A 239 2.21 9.50 7.77
C LEU A 239 3.50 10.16 8.29
N MET A 240 3.87 11.30 7.71
CA MET A 240 5.10 12.02 8.06
C MET A 240 5.07 12.54 9.50
N HIS A 241 3.93 13.08 9.94
CA HIS A 241 3.71 13.50 11.32
C HIS A 241 3.92 12.31 12.25
N THR A 242 3.17 11.21 12.06
CA THR A 242 3.19 10.05 12.96
C THR A 242 4.60 9.45 13.10
N ILE A 243 5.35 9.37 12.00
CA ILE A 243 6.75 8.89 12.03
C ILE A 243 7.64 9.88 12.78
N THR A 244 7.54 11.18 12.49
CA THR A 244 8.40 12.23 13.08
C THR A 244 8.19 12.36 14.59
N THR A 245 6.95 12.24 15.07
CA THR A 245 6.64 12.41 16.49
C THR A 245 7.15 11.26 17.34
N ARG A 246 7.23 10.06 16.77
CA ARG A 246 7.91 8.94 17.43
C ARG A 246 9.39 9.22 17.68
N ILE A 247 10.09 9.90 16.77
CA ILE A 247 11.50 10.29 16.96
C ILE A 247 11.65 11.15 18.22
N LYS A 248 10.81 12.17 18.34
CA LYS A 248 10.90 13.16 19.42
C LYS A 248 10.64 12.53 20.79
N GLY A 249 9.72 11.55 20.86
CA GLY A 249 9.50 10.74 22.07
C GLY A 249 10.69 9.84 22.43
N ALA A 250 11.39 9.27 21.45
CA ALA A 250 12.58 8.44 21.70
C ALA A 250 13.78 9.24 22.22
N SER A 251 13.94 10.50 21.80
CA SER A 251 15.02 11.38 22.27
C SER A 251 14.82 11.90 23.70
N GLY A 252 13.59 11.98 24.20
CA GLY A 252 13.29 12.45 25.56
C GLY A 252 13.54 11.44 26.68
N SER A 253 13.79 10.16 26.33
CA SER A 253 13.92 9.06 27.29
C SER A 253 15.37 8.79 27.74
N ARG A 254 16.35 9.59 27.30
CA ARG A 254 17.78 9.32 27.53
C ARG A 254 18.45 10.10 28.66
N GLU A 255 17.72 10.91 29.42
CA GLU A 255 18.28 11.62 30.58
C GLU A 255 17.44 11.37 31.84
N SER A 256 17.75 10.31 32.59
CA SER A 256 17.69 10.29 34.07
C SER A 256 18.15 8.95 34.64
N GLU A 257 19.47 8.81 34.81
CA GLU A 257 20.01 8.04 35.93
C GLU A 257 20.91 8.99 36.74
N PRO A 258 20.50 9.46 37.94
CA PRO A 258 21.45 10.00 38.87
C PRO A 258 22.21 8.82 39.47
N SER A 259 23.50 8.71 39.13
CA SER A 259 24.44 7.83 39.81
C SER A 259 24.51 8.22 41.28
N VAL A 260 23.78 7.52 42.14
CA VAL A 260 24.01 7.55 43.59
C VAL A 260 25.22 6.68 43.86
N GLY A 261 26.39 7.25 43.61
CA GLY A 261 27.67 6.76 44.12
C GLY A 261 27.91 7.38 45.49
N GLY A 262 27.88 6.55 46.53
CA GLY A 262 28.24 6.97 47.88
C GLY A 262 29.72 7.31 48.01
N CYS A 263 30.01 8.27 48.89
CA CYS A 263 31.24 8.38 49.67
C CYS A 263 31.01 9.41 50.79
N GLY A 264 31.20 9.00 52.04
CA GLY A 264 31.11 9.82 53.25
C GLY A 264 30.60 9.02 54.42
#